data_AF-A0A8E8K962-F1
#
_entry.id   AF-A0A8E8K962-F1
#
_cell.length_a   1.000
_cell.length_b   1.000
_cell.length_c   1.000
_cell.angle_alpha   90.00
_cell.angle_beta   90.00
_cell.angle_gamma   90.00
#
_symmetry.space_group_name_H-M   'P 1'
#
loop_
_entity.id
_entity.type
_entity.pdbx_description
1 polymer ?
#
loop_
_entity_poly.entity_id
_entity_poly.type
_entity_poly.pdbx_seq_one_letter_code
_entity_poly.pdbx_strand_id
1 'polypeptide(L)'
;MTRRIQRRDVLRGAGAVGIAAVAGCSTESGDGGDGDDGGDGSDGSDGMDGGDGSDGGDGGDVPDAVMVVGFPQSGIQLFRDFYSEFADSAPDLDIIVPDGLIDGDLPSEVDNAMNNVIGTAPSAGGPGAEFFTSSYEEEYGEAPGVFTAQAYDAMAVEILAATAAGENDGEAIRDRVRTVANPGGEEFGPADLPEAVETVAGGDPVHYVGASSSVNFDVNGDVATAAYDITDFQDGELVTLDTVEFGNDLTEEDLNATAEAPVGVDSFTARIGVLMPETGDLGPLGVPIRDGALLAATQVNDAGINVDVETRVEDTQTDPQAGISGANALVNAGFGAVVGPASSNVNLQVADQVFIPNGVVGISPSSTDPAVTDLDDNGYIFRTAPSDLLQGPAMADLAVGDTVGAESSGTLYLNDAYGQSLEESYVNAFEERDGTIDERVSFEPNQATYTSQWSSVLNQ
;
A
#
# COMPACT_ATOMS: atom_id res chain seq x y z
N MET A 1 18.70 24.42 -0.33
CA MET A 1 20.15 24.10 -0.36
C MET A 1 20.25 22.63 -0.77
N THR A 2 21.12 22.27 -1.72
CA THR A 2 21.28 20.86 -2.12
C THR A 2 21.80 20.07 -0.93
N ARG A 3 21.00 19.15 -0.38
CA ARG A 3 21.49 18.16 0.60
C ARG A 3 22.61 17.39 -0.08
N ARG A 4 23.84 17.55 0.41
CA ARG A 4 24.94 16.67 0.00
C ARG A 4 24.78 15.36 0.74
N ILE A 5 23.86 14.52 0.28
CA ILE A 5 23.80 13.12 0.68
C ILE A 5 25.12 12.49 0.23
N GLN A 6 26.02 12.27 1.19
CA GLN A 6 27.23 11.50 0.90
C GLN A 6 26.80 10.06 0.73
N ARG A 7 26.80 9.59 -0.53
CA ARG A 7 26.47 8.21 -1.00
C ARG A 7 27.22 7.05 -0.29
N ARG A 8 27.94 7.28 0.81
CA ARG A 8 28.77 6.28 1.51
C ARG A 8 28.37 6.03 2.96
N ASP A 9 27.42 6.79 3.52
CA ASP A 9 27.01 6.64 4.92
C ASP A 9 25.60 6.03 5.09
N VAL A 10 24.92 5.67 3.99
CA VAL A 10 23.69 4.87 4.06
C VAL A 10 24.05 3.45 4.51
N LEU A 11 23.84 3.22 5.80
CA LEU A 11 23.72 1.92 6.49
C LEU A 11 24.94 0.98 6.43
N ARG A 12 25.86 1.17 7.40
CA ARG A 12 26.62 0.06 8.01
C ARG A 12 26.04 -0.41 9.36
N GLY A 13 24.84 0.05 9.72
CA GLY A 13 24.26 -0.18 11.05
C GLY A 13 23.14 -1.22 11.13
N ALA A 14 22.31 -1.39 10.09
CA ALA A 14 21.11 -2.23 10.15
C ALA A 14 21.36 -3.66 9.61
N GLY A 15 22.35 -4.34 10.17
CA GLY A 15 22.54 -5.77 9.92
C GLY A 15 21.66 -6.61 10.84
N ALA A 16 20.54 -7.11 10.31
CA ALA A 16 19.74 -8.21 10.84
C ALA A 16 19.29 -8.09 12.31
N VAL A 17 18.17 -7.42 12.54
CA VAL A 17 17.30 -7.74 13.69
C VAL A 17 16.11 -8.51 13.15
N GLY A 18 16.23 -9.83 13.11
CA GLY A 18 15.07 -10.70 12.95
C GLY A 18 14.13 -10.48 14.13
N ILE A 19 12.89 -10.06 13.83
CA ILE A 19 11.83 -9.93 14.82
C ILE A 19 11.56 -11.33 15.38
N ALA A 20 12.06 -11.60 16.59
CA ALA A 20 11.76 -12.81 17.31
C ALA A 20 10.37 -12.67 17.95
N ALA A 21 9.36 -13.30 17.35
CA ALA A 21 8.06 -13.51 17.97
C ALA A 21 8.24 -14.32 19.27
N VAL A 22 8.06 -13.68 20.43
CA VAL A 22 8.06 -14.37 21.72
C VAL A 22 6.70 -15.00 21.92
N ALA A 23 6.57 -16.26 21.48
CA ALA A 23 5.47 -17.14 21.84
C ALA A 23 5.47 -17.40 23.36
N GLY A 24 4.28 -17.31 23.96
CA GLY A 24 4.06 -17.44 25.40
C GLY A 24 4.33 -18.84 25.97
N CYS A 25 4.51 -18.87 27.29
CA CYS A 25 4.26 -20.05 28.10
C CYS A 25 3.51 -19.64 29.38
N SER A 26 2.41 -20.34 29.61
CA SER A 26 1.49 -20.19 30.71
C SER A 26 1.90 -21.05 31.93
N THR A 27 1.27 -20.70 33.06
CA THR A 27 1.08 -21.45 34.31
C THR A 27 2.20 -21.39 35.36
N GLU A 28 1.90 -20.74 36.49
CA GLU A 28 1.81 -21.41 37.80
C GLU A 28 1.05 -20.54 38.82
N SER A 29 0.55 -21.18 39.87
CA SER A 29 -0.64 -20.81 40.64
C SER A 29 -0.33 -20.40 42.09
N GLY A 30 -1.27 -19.66 42.71
CA GLY A 30 -1.46 -19.52 44.17
C GLY A 30 -0.75 -18.32 44.80
N ASP A 31 -1.24 -17.68 45.86
CA ASP A 31 -2.35 -17.93 46.78
C ASP A 31 -2.58 -16.63 47.61
N GLY A 32 -3.85 -16.38 47.97
CA GLY A 32 -4.31 -15.79 49.23
C GLY A 32 -3.88 -14.39 49.71
N GLY A 33 -4.87 -13.56 50.06
CA GLY A 33 -4.69 -12.57 51.15
C GLY A 33 -5.65 -11.37 51.18
N ASP A 34 -6.72 -11.50 51.97
CA ASP A 34 -7.82 -10.56 52.27
C ASP A 34 -7.48 -9.13 52.79
N GLY A 35 -8.47 -8.23 52.68
CA GLY A 35 -8.69 -7.04 53.52
C GLY A 35 -9.22 -5.84 52.71
N ASP A 36 -10.53 -5.66 52.50
CA ASP A 36 -11.58 -5.04 53.35
C ASP A 36 -11.46 -3.51 53.57
N ASP A 37 -12.63 -2.87 53.61
CA ASP A 37 -12.98 -1.46 53.91
C ASP A 37 -12.88 -0.49 52.72
N GLY A 38 -13.94 0.11 52.15
CA GLY A 38 -15.16 0.64 52.75
C GLY A 38 -15.02 2.16 52.92
N GLY A 39 -15.77 3.00 52.16
CA GLY A 39 -15.70 4.45 52.35
C GLY A 39 -16.29 5.31 51.22
N ASP A 40 -17.61 5.37 51.19
CA ASP A 40 -18.48 6.33 50.52
C ASP A 40 -18.37 7.75 51.11
N GLY A 41 -18.36 8.77 50.25
CA GLY A 41 -18.37 10.18 50.65
C GLY A 41 -18.62 11.12 49.47
N SER A 42 -19.89 11.52 49.31
CA SER A 42 -20.32 12.61 48.43
C SER A 42 -20.18 13.97 49.11
N ASP A 43 -20.22 15.00 48.27
CA ASP A 43 -20.56 16.41 48.50
C ASP A 43 -19.45 17.45 48.80
N GLY A 44 -19.57 18.60 48.12
CA GLY A 44 -18.61 19.70 48.15
C GLY A 44 -18.70 20.59 46.91
N SER A 45 -19.88 21.16 46.66
CA SER A 45 -20.11 22.17 45.62
C SER A 45 -19.79 23.57 46.15
N ASP A 46 -18.66 24.13 45.72
CA ASP A 46 -18.27 25.50 46.03
C ASP A 46 -17.92 26.23 44.72
N GLY A 47 -18.83 27.09 44.27
CA GLY A 47 -18.55 28.01 43.17
C GLY A 47 -17.72 29.19 43.64
N MET A 48 -16.70 29.56 42.85
CA MET A 48 -16.12 30.90 42.83
C MET A 48 -15.69 31.25 41.41
N ASP A 49 -16.39 32.24 40.86
CA ASP A 49 -15.96 33.42 40.13
C ASP A 49 -14.82 33.35 39.11
N GLY A 50 -15.13 33.94 37.95
CA GLY A 50 -14.27 34.14 36.79
C GLY A 50 -12.91 34.76 37.12
N GLY A 51 -11.91 34.16 36.48
CA GLY A 51 -10.60 34.71 36.21
C GLY A 51 -10.29 34.41 34.75
N ASP A 52 -10.50 35.42 33.93
CA ASP A 52 -9.85 35.66 32.65
C ASP A 52 -8.34 35.40 32.72
N GLY A 53 -7.94 34.30 32.10
CA GLY A 53 -6.56 33.95 31.81
C GLY A 53 -6.56 33.04 30.59
N SER A 54 -6.58 33.66 29.39
CA SER A 54 -5.98 33.02 28.23
C SER A 54 -4.51 32.81 28.58
N ASP A 55 -4.20 31.61 29.06
CA ASP A 55 -2.85 31.11 28.98
C ASP A 55 -2.64 30.85 27.49
N GLY A 56 -1.98 31.83 26.85
CA GLY A 56 -1.43 31.65 25.52
C GLY A 56 -0.54 30.43 25.58
N GLY A 57 -0.88 29.42 24.77
CA GLY A 57 -0.02 28.26 24.58
C GLY A 57 1.36 28.77 24.18
N ASP A 58 2.36 28.42 24.99
CA ASP A 58 3.75 28.50 24.60
C ASP A 58 3.86 27.82 23.23
N GLY A 59 4.26 28.57 22.19
CA GLY A 59 4.52 27.98 20.88
C GLY A 59 5.60 26.91 21.06
N GLY A 60 5.24 25.66 20.82
CA GLY A 60 6.18 24.54 20.84
C GLY A 60 7.29 24.75 19.82
N ASP A 61 8.41 24.09 20.01
CA ASP A 61 9.45 24.04 18.99
C ASP A 61 8.91 23.35 17.73
N VAL A 62 9.38 23.76 16.56
CA VAL A 62 9.06 23.10 15.28
C VAL A 62 9.67 21.69 15.33
N PRO A 63 8.93 20.63 14.94
CA PRO A 63 9.47 19.27 14.94
C PRO A 63 10.65 19.12 13.97
N ASP A 64 11.54 18.16 14.22
CA ASP A 64 12.66 17.88 13.30
C ASP A 64 12.16 17.34 11.94
N ALA A 65 11.08 16.56 11.98
CA ALA A 65 10.41 16.04 10.79
C ALA A 65 8.88 16.14 10.87
N VAL A 66 8.22 16.13 9.72
CA VAL A 66 6.77 15.91 9.64
C VAL A 66 6.51 14.74 8.70
N MET A 67 5.82 13.72 9.20
CA MET A 67 5.34 12.63 8.38
C MET A 67 3.99 13.02 7.77
N VAL A 68 3.84 12.91 6.44
CA VAL A 68 2.63 13.30 5.71
C VAL A 68 2.07 12.10 4.95
N VAL A 69 0.92 11.57 5.37
CA VAL A 69 0.18 10.52 4.67
C VAL A 69 -0.96 11.13 3.87
N GLY A 70 -0.98 10.93 2.55
CA GLY A 70 -2.04 11.44 1.69
C GLY A 70 -1.97 10.88 0.28
N PHE A 71 -2.77 11.49 -0.60
CA PHE A 71 -2.81 11.20 -2.02
C PHE A 71 -2.50 12.46 -2.84
N PRO A 72 -2.15 12.32 -4.14
CA PRO A 72 -1.51 13.41 -4.86
C PRO A 72 -2.37 14.68 -4.97
N GLN A 73 -3.69 14.61 -5.22
CA GLN A 73 -4.48 15.85 -5.39
C GLN A 73 -4.50 16.71 -4.11
N SER A 74 -4.73 16.09 -2.95
CA SER A 74 -4.65 16.75 -1.64
C SER A 74 -3.20 17.15 -1.33
N GLY A 75 -2.23 16.29 -1.66
CA GLY A 75 -0.79 16.52 -1.51
C GLY A 75 -0.31 17.79 -2.21
N ILE A 76 -0.74 18.02 -3.46
CA ILE A 76 -0.39 19.23 -4.22
C ILE A 76 -0.74 20.49 -3.43
N GLN A 77 -1.97 20.59 -2.92
CA GLN A 77 -2.40 21.77 -2.20
C GLN A 77 -1.72 21.86 -0.83
N LEU A 78 -1.54 20.74 -0.14
CA LEU A 78 -0.86 20.66 1.14
C LEU A 78 0.58 21.18 1.02
N PHE A 79 1.35 20.73 0.01
CA PHE A 79 2.72 21.20 -0.22
C PHE A 79 2.78 22.65 -0.72
N ARG A 80 1.83 23.09 -1.56
CA ARG A 80 1.76 24.51 -1.95
C ARG A 80 1.59 25.43 -0.74
N ASP A 81 0.73 25.07 0.20
CA ASP A 81 0.54 25.85 1.43
C ASP A 81 1.81 25.84 2.29
N PHE A 82 2.45 24.67 2.46
CA PHE A 82 3.74 24.56 3.16
C PHE A 82 4.81 25.50 2.58
N TYR A 83 5.08 25.40 1.27
CA TYR A 83 6.16 26.17 0.64
C TYR A 83 5.85 27.67 0.54
N SER A 84 4.57 28.05 0.49
CA SER A 84 4.19 29.46 0.40
C SER A 84 4.13 30.17 1.74
N GLU A 85 3.85 29.46 2.85
CA GLU A 85 3.59 30.08 4.15
C GLU A 85 4.56 29.66 5.27
N PHE A 86 5.16 28.46 5.20
CA PHE A 86 5.87 27.86 6.35
C PHE A 86 7.34 27.51 6.08
N ALA A 87 7.74 27.27 4.83
CA ALA A 87 9.13 26.85 4.53
C ALA A 87 10.20 27.85 4.99
N ASP A 88 9.89 29.16 5.05
CA ASP A 88 10.81 30.18 5.56
C ASP A 88 10.97 30.13 7.10
N SER A 89 9.95 29.67 7.83
CA SER A 89 10.01 29.51 9.30
C SER A 89 10.52 28.15 9.75
N ALA A 90 10.51 27.15 8.85
CA ALA A 90 10.98 25.79 9.08
C ALA A 90 12.03 25.35 8.03
N PRO A 91 13.18 26.04 7.91
CA PRO A 91 14.13 25.84 6.80
C PRO A 91 14.89 24.50 6.85
N ASP A 92 14.94 23.87 8.02
CA ASP A 92 15.63 22.59 8.26
C ASP A 92 14.65 21.41 8.38
N LEU A 93 13.35 21.64 8.18
CA LEU A 93 12.31 20.60 8.32
C LEU A 93 12.38 19.57 7.20
N ASP A 94 12.47 18.31 7.58
CA ASP A 94 12.25 17.18 6.69
C ASP A 94 10.80 16.73 6.67
N ILE A 95 10.35 16.35 5.49
CA ILE A 95 9.02 15.78 5.30
C ILE A 95 9.18 14.34 4.82
N ILE A 96 8.56 13.42 5.54
CA ILE A 96 8.58 11.99 5.23
C ILE A 96 7.22 11.61 4.66
N VAL A 97 7.20 10.98 3.48
CA VAL A 97 5.95 10.57 2.81
C VAL A 97 5.92 9.08 2.51
N PRO A 98 4.74 8.45 2.50
CA PRO A 98 4.56 7.10 1.99
C PRO A 98 4.26 7.11 0.48
N ASP A 99 4.03 5.92 -0.07
CA ASP A 99 3.79 5.64 -1.49
C ASP A 99 2.65 6.45 -2.08
N GLY A 100 1.60 6.74 -1.29
CA GLY A 100 0.47 7.55 -1.75
C GLY A 100 0.83 8.96 -2.24
N LEU A 101 2.02 9.47 -1.89
CA LEU A 101 2.55 10.76 -2.38
C LEU A 101 3.82 10.62 -3.24
N ILE A 102 4.24 9.39 -3.56
CA ILE A 102 5.34 9.14 -4.49
C ILE A 102 4.80 9.20 -5.92
N ASP A 103 4.79 10.41 -6.45
CA ASP A 103 4.37 10.75 -7.80
C ASP A 103 5.44 11.64 -8.47
N GLY A 104 5.89 11.23 -9.66
CA GLY A 104 6.93 11.94 -10.41
C GLY A 104 6.48 13.32 -10.90
N ASP A 105 5.18 13.55 -11.06
CA ASP A 105 4.63 14.82 -11.52
C ASP A 105 4.41 15.82 -10.39
N LEU A 106 4.34 15.34 -9.14
CA LEU A 106 4.01 16.15 -7.94
C LEU A 106 4.90 17.41 -7.79
N PRO A 107 6.24 17.37 -7.95
CA PRO A 107 7.08 18.57 -7.86
C PRO A 107 6.69 19.65 -8.87
N SER A 108 6.35 19.24 -10.09
CA SER A 108 5.95 20.15 -11.16
C SER A 108 4.59 20.80 -10.88
N GLU A 109 3.66 20.04 -10.30
CA GLU A 109 2.34 20.53 -9.93
C GLU A 109 2.39 21.45 -8.71
N VAL A 110 3.28 21.18 -7.75
CA VAL A 110 3.53 22.04 -6.59
C VAL A 110 4.28 23.33 -6.97
N ASP A 111 4.99 23.34 -8.11
CA ASP A 111 5.94 24.39 -8.51
C ASP A 111 7.12 24.51 -7.52
N ASN A 112 7.62 23.36 -7.06
CA ASN A 112 8.76 23.26 -6.14
C ASN A 112 9.55 21.97 -6.41
N ALA A 113 10.88 22.01 -6.27
CA ALA A 113 11.72 20.82 -6.45
C ALA A 113 11.60 19.79 -5.32
N MET A 114 10.93 20.14 -4.21
CA MET A 114 10.63 19.27 -3.06
C MET A 114 11.86 18.62 -2.40
N ASN A 115 13.00 19.31 -2.41
CA ASN A 115 14.29 18.80 -1.89
C ASN A 115 14.36 18.47 -0.39
N ASN A 116 13.30 18.73 0.37
CA ASN A 116 13.15 18.35 1.78
C ASN A 116 12.14 17.21 1.97
N VAL A 117 11.71 16.56 0.89
CA VAL A 117 10.75 15.46 0.92
C VAL A 117 11.48 14.17 0.58
N ILE A 118 11.42 13.22 1.51
CA ILE A 118 11.92 11.86 1.35
C ILE A 118 10.72 10.95 1.56
N GLY A 119 10.65 9.83 0.85
CA GLY A 119 9.58 8.89 1.10
C GLY A 119 9.96 7.45 0.92
N THR A 120 8.97 6.60 1.13
CA THR A 120 9.07 5.16 0.99
C THR A 120 7.98 4.69 0.05
N ALA A 121 8.29 3.76 -0.83
CA ALA A 121 7.28 3.12 -1.66
C ALA A 121 7.64 1.65 -1.90
N PRO A 122 6.64 0.78 -2.12
CA PRO A 122 6.92 -0.59 -2.55
C PRO A 122 7.82 -0.62 -3.78
N SER A 123 8.93 -1.35 -3.66
CA SER A 123 9.87 -1.55 -4.75
C SER A 123 9.23 -2.37 -5.86
N ALA A 124 9.60 -2.08 -7.10
CA ALA A 124 9.25 -2.86 -8.28
C ALA A 124 10.48 -3.60 -8.84
N GLY A 125 11.27 -4.20 -7.95
CA GLY A 125 12.55 -4.86 -8.25
C GLY A 125 12.45 -6.37 -8.56
N GLY A 126 11.29 -6.86 -8.95
CA GLY A 126 11.06 -8.29 -9.22
C GLY A 126 11.86 -8.81 -10.42
N PRO A 127 11.98 -10.14 -10.59
CA PRO A 127 12.76 -10.74 -11.68
C PRO A 127 12.31 -10.32 -13.08
N GLY A 128 11.03 -9.96 -13.24
CA GLY A 128 10.46 -9.46 -14.48
C GLY A 128 10.51 -7.94 -14.69
N ALA A 129 11.09 -7.17 -13.77
CA ALA A 129 11.01 -5.70 -13.75
C ALA A 129 11.51 -5.05 -15.05
N GLU A 130 12.70 -5.43 -15.54
CA GLU A 130 13.28 -4.82 -16.75
C GLU A 130 12.41 -5.00 -17.99
N PHE A 131 11.80 -6.18 -18.14
CA PHE A 131 10.88 -6.46 -19.25
C PHE A 131 9.60 -5.63 -19.11
N PHE A 132 9.02 -5.59 -17.91
CA PHE A 132 7.83 -4.80 -17.62
C PHE A 132 8.06 -3.32 -17.92
N THR A 133 9.11 -2.71 -17.37
CA THR A 133 9.44 -1.29 -17.59
C THR A 133 9.55 -0.98 -19.08
N SER A 134 10.29 -1.80 -19.82
CA SER A 134 10.47 -1.59 -21.27
C SER A 134 9.14 -1.72 -22.03
N SER A 135 8.30 -2.69 -21.67
CA SER A 135 7.01 -2.92 -22.32
C SER A 135 6.01 -1.81 -22.02
N TYR A 136 6.00 -1.33 -20.77
CA TYR A 136 5.13 -0.25 -20.33
C TYR A 136 5.49 1.06 -21.04
N GLU A 137 6.78 1.40 -21.10
CA GLU A 137 7.26 2.58 -21.84
C GLU A 137 6.97 2.50 -23.34
N GLU A 138 7.07 1.31 -23.94
CA GLU A 138 6.75 1.12 -25.36
C GLU A 138 5.26 1.33 -25.65
N GLU A 139 4.38 0.82 -24.79
CA GLU A 139 2.93 0.90 -24.98
C GLU A 139 2.38 2.30 -24.65
N TYR A 140 2.79 2.88 -23.52
CA TYR A 140 2.18 4.10 -22.97
C TYR A 140 3.01 5.37 -23.20
N GLY A 141 4.29 5.24 -23.56
CA GLY A 141 5.15 6.37 -23.90
C GLY A 141 5.72 7.14 -22.70
N GLU A 142 5.57 6.60 -21.49
CA GLU A 142 6.07 7.14 -20.24
C GLU A 142 6.59 6.02 -19.32
N ALA A 143 7.46 6.37 -18.38
CA ALA A 143 8.00 5.41 -17.43
C ALA A 143 6.91 4.91 -16.46
N PRO A 144 6.97 3.65 -16.01
CA PRO A 144 6.04 3.15 -15.00
C PRO A 144 6.16 3.93 -13.67
N GLY A 145 5.01 4.20 -13.06
CA GLY A 145 4.92 4.79 -11.72
C GLY A 145 4.81 3.75 -10.61
N VAL A 146 4.61 4.21 -9.38
CA VAL A 146 4.35 3.35 -8.21
C VAL A 146 3.12 2.46 -8.46
N PHE A 147 3.18 1.21 -7.99
CA PHE A 147 2.13 0.18 -8.12
C PHE A 147 1.78 -0.32 -9.53
N THR A 148 2.39 0.23 -10.59
CA THR A 148 2.10 -0.21 -11.97
C THR A 148 2.54 -1.66 -12.22
N ALA A 149 3.70 -2.07 -11.69
CA ALA A 149 4.20 -3.44 -11.78
C ALA A 149 3.35 -4.42 -10.95
N GLN A 150 2.86 -3.97 -9.79
CA GLN A 150 1.97 -4.73 -8.91
C GLN A 150 0.62 -4.97 -9.59
N ALA A 151 0.11 -3.99 -10.34
CA ALA A 151 -1.11 -4.12 -11.13
C ALA A 151 -0.95 -5.05 -12.33
N TYR A 152 0.21 -5.01 -13.00
CA TYR A 152 0.57 -5.99 -14.02
C TYR A 152 0.57 -7.41 -13.47
N ASP A 153 1.22 -7.61 -12.32
CA ASP A 153 1.30 -8.92 -11.67
C ASP A 153 -0.07 -9.43 -11.20
N ALA A 154 -0.90 -8.56 -10.64
CA ALA A 154 -2.26 -8.90 -10.25
C ALA A 154 -3.08 -9.40 -11.45
N MET A 155 -3.03 -8.69 -12.59
CA MET A 155 -3.69 -9.14 -13.82
C MET A 155 -3.11 -10.46 -14.32
N ALA A 156 -1.79 -10.61 -14.36
CA ALA A 156 -1.14 -11.84 -14.83
C ALA A 156 -1.59 -13.05 -14.00
N VAL A 157 -1.62 -12.92 -12.67
CA VAL A 157 -2.10 -13.97 -11.77
C VAL A 157 -3.58 -14.28 -12.01
N GLU A 158 -4.45 -13.28 -12.15
CA GLU A 158 -5.88 -13.51 -12.41
C GLU A 158 -6.13 -14.17 -13.78
N ILE A 159 -5.36 -13.82 -14.82
CA ILE A 159 -5.42 -14.49 -16.14
C ILE A 159 -5.06 -15.97 -15.99
N LEU A 160 -3.95 -16.26 -15.30
CA LEU A 160 -3.47 -17.63 -15.09
C LEU A 160 -4.47 -18.43 -14.24
N ALA A 161 -4.97 -17.86 -13.14
CA ALA A 161 -5.93 -18.53 -12.26
C ALA A 161 -7.27 -18.81 -12.95
N ALA A 162 -7.80 -17.85 -13.72
CA ALA A 162 -9.01 -18.06 -14.50
C ALA A 162 -8.83 -19.10 -15.61
N THR A 163 -7.68 -19.09 -16.27
CA THR A 163 -7.35 -20.11 -17.27
C THR A 163 -7.21 -21.49 -16.64
N ALA A 164 -6.58 -21.58 -15.45
CA ALA A 164 -6.45 -22.82 -14.69
C ALA A 164 -7.81 -23.37 -14.25
N ALA A 165 -8.77 -22.48 -13.97
CA ALA A 165 -10.11 -22.83 -13.56
C ALA A 165 -10.94 -23.32 -14.75
N GLY A 166 -10.70 -22.75 -15.94
CA GLY A 166 -11.46 -23.04 -17.15
C GLY A 166 -12.89 -22.51 -17.13
N GLU A 167 -13.25 -21.74 -16.10
CA GLU A 167 -14.53 -21.05 -15.95
C GLU A 167 -14.34 -19.72 -15.22
N ASN A 168 -15.22 -18.75 -15.48
CA ASN A 168 -15.17 -17.41 -14.86
C ASN A 168 -15.98 -17.34 -13.56
N ASP A 169 -15.98 -18.42 -12.79
CA ASP A 169 -16.59 -18.49 -11.46
C ASP A 169 -15.55 -18.13 -10.40
N GLY A 170 -15.86 -17.20 -9.50
CA GLY A 170 -14.85 -16.70 -8.58
C GLY A 170 -14.40 -17.72 -7.54
N GLU A 171 -15.23 -18.71 -7.14
CA GLU A 171 -14.77 -19.80 -6.27
C GLU A 171 -13.75 -20.69 -7.00
N ALA A 172 -14.04 -21.04 -8.26
CA ALA A 172 -13.13 -21.82 -9.08
C ALA A 172 -11.78 -21.10 -9.31
N ILE A 173 -11.82 -19.79 -9.56
CA ILE A 173 -10.63 -18.94 -9.72
C ILE A 173 -9.84 -18.86 -8.42
N ARG A 174 -10.51 -18.56 -7.29
CA ARG A 174 -9.91 -18.43 -5.95
C ARG A 174 -9.01 -19.62 -5.63
N ASP A 175 -9.52 -20.82 -5.89
CA ASP A 175 -8.84 -22.07 -5.56
C ASP A 175 -7.59 -22.34 -6.41
N ARG A 176 -7.27 -21.46 -7.37
CA ARG A 176 -6.11 -21.56 -8.27
C ARG A 176 -5.16 -20.38 -8.22
N VAL A 177 -5.50 -19.29 -7.52
CA VAL A 177 -4.62 -18.12 -7.35
C VAL A 177 -3.27 -18.56 -6.80
N ARG A 178 -3.26 -19.31 -5.69
CA ARG A 178 -2.01 -19.84 -5.10
C ARG A 178 -1.35 -20.90 -5.97
N THR A 179 -2.12 -21.72 -6.69
CA THR A 179 -1.56 -22.74 -7.61
C THR A 179 -0.70 -22.13 -8.70
N VAL A 180 -1.07 -20.98 -9.24
CA VAL A 180 -0.34 -20.33 -10.34
C VAL A 180 0.74 -19.36 -9.85
N ALA A 181 0.58 -18.81 -8.64
CA ALA A 181 1.48 -17.80 -8.09
C ALA A 181 2.57 -18.37 -7.15
N ASN A 182 2.29 -19.46 -6.41
CA ASN A 182 3.24 -20.03 -5.46
C ASN A 182 4.12 -21.11 -6.10
N PRO A 183 5.27 -21.45 -5.49
CA PRO A 183 6.17 -22.49 -6.01
C PRO A 183 5.49 -23.86 -6.11
N GLY A 184 5.64 -24.54 -7.25
CA GLY A 184 5.03 -25.86 -7.48
C GLY A 184 4.91 -26.28 -8.93
N GLY A 185 5.07 -25.34 -9.87
CA GLY A 185 5.10 -25.57 -11.31
C GLY A 185 6.41 -25.14 -11.98
N GLU A 186 6.40 -25.08 -13.31
CA GLU A 186 7.47 -24.46 -14.09
C GLU A 186 7.44 -22.94 -13.92
N GLU A 187 8.60 -22.31 -13.75
CA GLU A 187 8.72 -20.88 -13.52
C GLU A 187 8.53 -20.09 -14.83
N PHE A 188 7.64 -19.11 -14.80
CA PHE A 188 7.42 -18.17 -15.91
C PHE A 188 7.41 -16.74 -15.39
N GLY A 189 8.01 -15.83 -16.15
CA GLY A 189 7.96 -14.39 -15.86
C GLY A 189 7.15 -13.59 -16.89
N PRO A 190 7.08 -12.26 -16.74
CA PRO A 190 6.39 -11.36 -17.67
C PRO A 190 6.76 -11.58 -19.15
N ALA A 191 8.03 -11.87 -19.45
CA ALA A 191 8.51 -12.09 -20.82
C ALA A 191 7.90 -13.33 -21.49
N ASP A 192 7.47 -14.31 -20.69
CA ASP A 192 6.98 -15.61 -21.12
C ASP A 192 5.50 -15.81 -20.71
N LEU A 193 4.80 -14.72 -20.34
CA LEU A 193 3.41 -14.78 -19.86
C LEU A 193 2.46 -15.53 -20.83
N PRO A 194 2.51 -15.33 -22.16
CA PRO A 194 1.69 -16.13 -23.07
C PRO A 194 1.98 -17.64 -23.03
N GLU A 195 3.24 -18.03 -22.86
CA GLU A 195 3.64 -19.44 -22.73
C GLU A 195 3.14 -20.03 -21.40
N ALA A 196 3.16 -19.24 -20.32
CA ALA A 196 2.55 -19.62 -19.05
C ALA A 196 1.05 -19.88 -19.19
N VAL A 197 0.33 -19.01 -19.91
CA VAL A 197 -1.12 -19.17 -20.17
C VAL A 197 -1.39 -20.43 -20.99
N GLU A 198 -0.61 -20.72 -22.04
CA GLU A 198 -0.74 -21.96 -22.81
C GLU A 198 -0.45 -23.21 -21.97
N THR A 199 0.55 -23.13 -21.08
CA THR A 199 0.93 -24.23 -20.17
C THR A 199 -0.20 -24.56 -19.21
N VAL A 200 -0.77 -23.52 -18.57
CA VAL A 200 -1.93 -23.67 -17.68
C VAL A 200 -3.15 -24.17 -18.44
N ALA A 201 -3.40 -23.65 -19.66
CA ALA A 201 -4.48 -24.14 -20.52
C ALA A 201 -4.29 -25.61 -20.91
N GLY A 202 -3.04 -26.10 -20.98
CA GLY A 202 -2.72 -27.52 -21.15
C GLY A 202 -3.07 -28.40 -19.95
N GLY A 203 -3.34 -27.80 -18.78
CA GLY A 203 -3.60 -28.49 -17.52
C GLY A 203 -2.36 -28.68 -16.64
N ASP A 204 -1.22 -28.08 -17.02
CA ASP A 204 0.04 -28.19 -16.28
C ASP A 204 0.20 -27.01 -15.29
N PRO A 205 0.71 -27.25 -14.07
CA PRO A 205 0.92 -26.20 -13.08
C PRO A 205 2.09 -25.28 -13.48
N VAL A 206 1.97 -24.01 -13.11
CA VAL A 206 3.00 -22.98 -13.32
C VAL A 206 3.35 -22.31 -12.01
N HIS A 207 4.48 -21.63 -11.98
CA HIS A 207 4.86 -20.69 -10.94
C HIS A 207 5.18 -19.34 -11.59
N TYR A 208 4.26 -18.39 -11.48
CA TYR A 208 4.45 -17.04 -11.99
C TYR A 208 5.40 -16.26 -11.09
N VAL A 209 6.44 -15.67 -11.68
CA VAL A 209 7.44 -14.84 -11.01
C VAL A 209 7.42 -13.46 -11.64
N GLY A 210 6.80 -12.51 -10.94
CA GLY A 210 6.34 -11.25 -11.49
C GLY A 210 7.36 -10.14 -11.72
N ALA A 211 6.83 -9.01 -12.18
CA ALA A 211 7.53 -7.76 -12.41
C ALA A 211 7.87 -7.03 -11.11
N SER A 212 6.93 -6.97 -10.17
CA SER A 212 7.09 -6.29 -8.88
C SER A 212 7.86 -7.13 -7.86
N SER A 213 7.57 -8.42 -7.81
CA SER A 213 8.13 -9.38 -6.85
C SER A 213 7.99 -10.81 -7.38
N SER A 214 8.27 -11.82 -6.57
CA SER A 214 7.92 -13.21 -6.92
C SER A 214 6.42 -13.52 -6.78
N VAL A 215 5.62 -12.60 -6.23
CA VAL A 215 4.14 -12.71 -6.13
C VAL A 215 3.67 -13.97 -5.38
N ASN A 216 4.47 -14.46 -4.44
CA ASN A 216 4.11 -15.60 -3.60
C ASN A 216 3.12 -15.14 -2.53
N PHE A 217 1.92 -15.72 -2.48
CA PHE A 217 0.90 -15.40 -1.49
C PHE A 217 0.94 -16.31 -0.27
N ASP A 218 0.88 -15.71 0.91
CA ASP A 218 0.65 -16.41 2.18
C ASP A 218 -0.83 -16.84 2.32
N VAL A 219 -1.19 -17.45 3.46
CA VAL A 219 -2.57 -17.86 3.78
C VAL A 219 -3.57 -16.70 3.87
N ASN A 220 -3.11 -15.49 4.18
CA ASN A 220 -3.95 -14.28 4.28
C ASN A 220 -4.15 -13.57 2.93
N GLY A 221 -3.45 -14.03 1.88
CA GLY A 221 -3.50 -13.38 0.57
C GLY A 221 -2.53 -12.23 0.40
N ASP A 222 -1.57 -12.09 1.34
CA ASP A 222 -0.50 -11.11 1.28
C ASP A 222 0.73 -11.67 0.57
N VAL A 223 1.51 -10.80 -0.08
CA VAL A 223 2.82 -11.20 -0.62
C VAL A 223 3.79 -11.56 0.52
N ALA A 224 4.38 -12.75 0.45
CA ALA A 224 5.28 -13.28 1.47
C ALA A 224 6.63 -12.54 1.56
N THR A 225 7.01 -11.86 0.48
CA THR A 225 8.20 -11.03 0.39
C THR A 225 7.84 -9.66 -0.12
N ALA A 226 8.41 -8.64 0.50
CA ALA A 226 8.17 -7.24 0.20
C ALA A 226 9.51 -6.50 0.15
N ALA A 227 9.57 -5.44 -0.62
CA ALA A 227 10.69 -4.52 -0.57
C ALA A 227 10.15 -3.09 -0.65
N TYR A 228 10.81 -2.16 0.03
CA TYR A 228 10.49 -0.74 0.01
C TYR A 228 11.69 0.07 -0.43
N ASP A 229 11.51 0.88 -1.46
CA ASP A 229 12.49 1.84 -1.91
C ASP A 229 12.40 3.11 -1.07
N ILE A 230 13.56 3.56 -0.55
CA ILE A 230 13.71 4.89 0.04
C ILE A 230 14.00 5.84 -1.10
N THR A 231 13.09 6.77 -1.35
CA THR A 231 13.14 7.68 -2.50
C THR A 231 13.23 9.12 -2.03
N ASP A 232 14.03 9.92 -2.74
CA ASP A 232 14.25 11.33 -2.41
C ASP A 232 13.90 12.20 -3.61
N PHE A 233 13.16 13.28 -3.38
CA PHE A 233 12.86 14.27 -4.42
C PHE A 233 14.08 15.18 -4.58
N GLN A 234 14.87 14.95 -5.62
CA GLN A 234 16.08 15.73 -5.90
C GLN A 234 15.91 16.53 -7.18
N ASP A 235 15.98 17.85 -7.07
CA ASP A 235 15.87 18.77 -8.21
C ASP A 235 14.58 18.57 -9.04
N GLY A 236 13.50 18.10 -8.39
CA GLY A 236 12.20 17.81 -9.02
C GLY A 236 12.08 16.42 -9.65
N GLU A 237 13.06 15.54 -9.44
CA GLU A 237 13.04 14.14 -9.90
C GLU A 237 13.07 13.18 -8.71
N LEU A 238 12.43 12.01 -8.84
CA LEU A 238 12.51 10.94 -7.85
C LEU A 238 13.81 10.16 -8.02
N VAL A 239 14.57 10.01 -6.94
CA VAL A 239 15.82 9.25 -6.90
C VAL A 239 15.76 8.20 -5.81
N THR A 240 15.83 6.92 -6.19
CA THR A 240 15.97 5.82 -5.23
C THR A 240 17.34 5.86 -4.57
N LEU A 241 17.35 5.97 -3.25
CA LEU A 241 18.55 6.04 -2.41
C LEU A 241 18.99 4.66 -1.92
N ASP A 242 18.02 3.83 -1.51
CA ASP A 242 18.24 2.50 -0.94
C ASP A 242 16.97 1.66 -1.07
N THR A 243 17.08 0.35 -0.84
CA THR A 243 15.95 -0.59 -0.84
C THR A 243 16.02 -1.46 0.42
N VAL A 244 14.92 -1.52 1.16
CA VAL A 244 14.77 -2.34 2.37
C VAL A 244 13.91 -3.56 2.05
N GLU A 245 14.46 -4.75 2.24
CA GLU A 245 13.76 -6.01 1.98
C GLU A 245 13.16 -6.61 3.25
N PHE A 246 11.96 -7.16 3.12
CA PHE A 246 11.19 -7.84 4.15
C PHE A 246 10.65 -9.16 3.59
N GLY A 247 10.39 -10.13 4.47
CA GLY A 247 9.69 -11.35 4.09
C GLY A 247 10.23 -12.60 4.76
N ASN A 248 9.46 -13.67 4.63
CA ASN A 248 9.81 -15.00 5.09
C ASN A 248 9.56 -16.01 3.96
N ASP A 249 10.21 -17.16 4.04
CA ASP A 249 9.84 -18.31 3.20
C ASP A 249 8.38 -18.70 3.50
N LEU A 250 7.64 -19.08 2.45
CA LEU A 250 6.30 -19.65 2.60
C LEU A 250 6.33 -20.86 3.55
N THR A 251 5.36 -20.94 4.44
CA THR A 251 5.18 -22.07 5.33
C THR A 251 4.51 -23.25 4.62
N GLU A 252 4.54 -24.44 5.22
CA GLU A 252 3.76 -25.57 4.71
C GLU A 252 2.25 -25.28 4.71
N GLU A 253 1.77 -24.40 5.60
CA GLU A 253 0.37 -23.98 5.62
C GLU A 253 0.03 -23.13 4.39
N ASP A 254 0.88 -22.15 4.07
CA ASP A 254 0.71 -21.27 2.91
C ASP A 254 0.68 -22.06 1.59
N LEU A 255 1.58 -23.04 1.46
CA LEU A 255 1.66 -23.90 0.26
C LEU A 255 0.45 -24.84 0.11
N ASN A 256 -0.27 -25.13 1.19
CA ASN A 256 -1.43 -26.03 1.18
C ASN A 256 -2.78 -25.28 1.27
N ALA A 257 -2.76 -23.95 1.39
CA ALA A 257 -3.97 -23.12 1.43
C ALA A 257 -4.60 -23.07 0.02
N THR A 258 -5.89 -23.43 -0.08
CA THR A 258 -6.75 -23.30 -1.29
C THR A 258 -6.00 -23.46 -2.62
N ALA A 259 -5.52 -24.66 -2.89
CA ALA A 259 -4.76 -24.97 -4.10
C ALA A 259 -5.36 -26.19 -4.81
N GLU A 260 -5.96 -25.96 -5.97
CA GLU A 260 -6.41 -26.99 -6.89
C GLU A 260 -5.59 -26.99 -8.17
N ALA A 261 -5.44 -28.17 -8.78
CA ALA A 261 -4.72 -28.31 -10.04
C ALA A 261 -5.49 -27.66 -11.21
N PRO A 262 -4.77 -27.18 -12.25
CA PRO A 262 -5.39 -26.71 -13.49
C PRO A 262 -6.25 -27.79 -14.15
N VAL A 263 -7.41 -27.41 -14.67
CA VAL A 263 -8.37 -28.37 -15.27
C VAL A 263 -8.05 -28.73 -16.72
N GLY A 264 -7.32 -27.85 -17.41
CA GLY A 264 -7.05 -27.91 -18.84
C GLY A 264 -8.25 -27.48 -19.70
N VAL A 265 -8.00 -26.67 -20.73
CA VAL A 265 -9.00 -26.11 -21.64
C VAL A 265 -8.46 -26.06 -23.09
N ASP A 266 -9.30 -26.41 -24.06
CA ASP A 266 -8.93 -26.30 -25.49
C ASP A 266 -8.96 -24.84 -25.98
N SER A 267 -9.87 -24.04 -25.45
CA SER A 267 -10.00 -22.59 -25.69
C SER A 267 -10.78 -21.94 -24.54
N PHE A 268 -10.42 -20.73 -24.14
CA PHE A 268 -11.07 -20.04 -23.02
C PHE A 268 -11.08 -18.52 -23.20
N THR A 269 -12.01 -17.84 -22.53
CA THR A 269 -12.00 -16.38 -22.41
C THR A 269 -11.99 -16.03 -20.93
N ALA A 270 -10.85 -15.54 -20.42
CA ALA A 270 -10.73 -15.04 -19.06
C ALA A 270 -11.39 -13.67 -18.96
N ARG A 271 -12.38 -13.51 -18.06
CA ARG A 271 -13.13 -12.26 -17.84
C ARG A 271 -12.63 -11.63 -16.56
N ILE A 272 -11.88 -10.54 -16.67
CA ILE A 272 -11.24 -9.88 -15.53
C ILE A 272 -11.66 -8.41 -15.44
N GLY A 273 -12.22 -8.03 -14.30
CA GLY A 273 -12.57 -6.65 -14.02
C GLY A 273 -11.33 -5.83 -13.65
N VAL A 274 -11.36 -4.53 -13.89
CA VAL A 274 -10.35 -3.60 -13.41
C VAL A 274 -11.07 -2.47 -12.69
N LEU A 275 -10.79 -2.28 -11.41
CA LEU A 275 -11.47 -1.32 -10.55
C LEU A 275 -10.44 -0.35 -9.97
N MET A 276 -10.25 0.79 -10.63
CA MET A 276 -9.16 1.74 -10.33
C MET A 276 -9.68 3.18 -10.14
N PRO A 277 -8.98 4.06 -9.40
CA PRO A 277 -9.35 5.47 -9.27
C PRO A 277 -8.84 6.25 -10.49
N GLU A 278 -9.57 6.22 -11.60
CA GLU A 278 -9.24 7.03 -12.78
C GLU A 278 -9.46 8.54 -12.51
N THR A 279 -10.24 8.84 -11.48
CA THR A 279 -10.43 10.20 -10.95
C THR A 279 -10.41 10.20 -9.41
N GLY A 280 -10.57 11.39 -8.82
CA GLY A 280 -10.51 11.58 -7.37
C GLY A 280 -9.10 11.86 -6.88
N ASP A 281 -8.90 11.72 -5.57
CA ASP A 281 -7.65 12.13 -4.91
C ASP A 281 -6.42 11.31 -5.38
N LEU A 282 -6.62 10.01 -5.62
CA LEU A 282 -5.64 9.08 -6.19
C LEU A 282 -5.59 9.10 -7.73
N GLY A 283 -6.41 9.94 -8.39
CA GLY A 283 -6.53 10.01 -9.85
C GLY A 283 -5.19 10.05 -10.60
N PRO A 284 -4.20 10.85 -10.15
CA PRO A 284 -2.89 10.92 -10.80
C PRO A 284 -2.15 9.57 -10.88
N LEU A 285 -2.29 8.71 -9.87
CA LEU A 285 -1.69 7.37 -9.87
C LEU A 285 -2.61 6.32 -10.53
N GLY A 286 -3.93 6.48 -10.44
CA GLY A 286 -4.86 5.41 -10.80
C GLY A 286 -4.91 5.06 -12.29
N VAL A 287 -4.66 6.03 -13.19
CA VAL A 287 -4.58 5.77 -14.63
C VAL A 287 -3.33 4.93 -14.97
N PRO A 288 -2.11 5.31 -14.56
CA PRO A 288 -0.93 4.47 -14.73
C PRO A 288 -1.08 3.06 -14.13
N ILE A 289 -1.67 2.94 -12.94
CA ILE A 289 -1.91 1.63 -12.29
C ILE A 289 -2.87 0.77 -13.13
N ARG A 290 -3.98 1.35 -13.63
CA ARG A 290 -4.90 0.67 -14.55
C ARG A 290 -4.16 0.19 -15.80
N ASP A 291 -3.29 1.03 -16.36
CA ASP A 291 -2.54 0.73 -17.58
C ASP A 291 -1.52 -0.40 -17.35
N GLY A 292 -0.90 -0.46 -16.17
CA GLY A 292 -0.08 -1.60 -15.75
C GLY A 292 -0.85 -2.93 -15.79
N ALA A 293 -2.07 -2.96 -15.27
CA ALA A 293 -2.94 -4.14 -15.36
C ALA A 293 -3.34 -4.47 -16.80
N LEU A 294 -3.76 -3.48 -17.59
CA LEU A 294 -4.20 -3.71 -18.97
C LEU A 294 -3.08 -4.21 -19.88
N LEU A 295 -1.82 -3.85 -19.62
CA LEU A 295 -0.67 -4.32 -20.39
C LEU A 295 -0.56 -5.86 -20.41
N ALA A 296 -0.75 -6.52 -19.27
CA ALA A 296 -0.71 -7.99 -19.20
C ALA A 296 -1.83 -8.62 -20.06
N ALA A 297 -3.04 -8.05 -20.00
CA ALA A 297 -4.16 -8.51 -20.83
C ALA A 297 -3.90 -8.29 -22.33
N THR A 298 -3.32 -7.15 -22.70
CA THR A 298 -2.92 -6.83 -24.08
C THR A 298 -1.90 -7.84 -24.59
N GLN A 299 -0.85 -8.14 -23.82
CA GLN A 299 0.19 -9.08 -24.23
C GLN A 299 -0.35 -10.49 -24.49
N VAL A 300 -1.29 -10.97 -23.66
CA VAL A 300 -1.94 -12.27 -23.86
C VAL A 300 -2.80 -12.25 -25.13
N ASN A 301 -3.62 -11.22 -25.33
CA ASN A 301 -4.48 -11.09 -26.51
C ASN A 301 -3.68 -10.96 -27.82
N ASP A 302 -2.53 -10.27 -27.79
CA ASP A 302 -1.68 -10.06 -28.96
C ASP A 302 -0.84 -11.30 -29.33
N ALA A 303 -0.68 -12.25 -28.40
CA ALA A 303 0.07 -13.48 -28.63
C ALA A 303 -0.61 -14.43 -29.63
N GLY A 304 -1.92 -14.30 -29.85
CA GLY A 304 -2.67 -15.16 -30.77
C GLY A 304 -2.78 -16.61 -30.32
N ILE A 305 -2.79 -16.84 -29.01
CA ILE A 305 -2.99 -18.14 -28.36
C ILE A 305 -4.50 -18.46 -28.24
N ASN A 306 -4.86 -19.67 -27.78
CA ASN A 306 -6.27 -20.09 -27.67
C ASN A 306 -7.01 -19.56 -26.42
N VAL A 307 -6.43 -18.57 -25.74
CA VAL A 307 -7.01 -17.90 -24.57
C VAL A 307 -7.11 -16.41 -24.88
N ASP A 308 -8.32 -15.88 -24.78
CA ASP A 308 -8.59 -14.44 -24.88
C ASP A 308 -8.81 -13.85 -23.47
N VAL A 309 -8.50 -12.56 -23.29
CA VAL A 309 -8.78 -11.81 -22.06
C VAL A 309 -9.80 -10.71 -22.36
N GLU A 310 -10.99 -10.83 -21.76
CA GLU A 310 -12.03 -9.80 -21.77
C GLU A 310 -11.90 -8.94 -20.51
N THR A 311 -11.57 -7.66 -20.67
CA THR A 311 -11.46 -6.71 -19.56
C THR A 311 -12.63 -5.73 -19.50
N ARG A 312 -13.00 -5.29 -18.30
CA ARG A 312 -13.90 -4.14 -18.10
C ARG A 312 -13.38 -3.25 -16.98
N VAL A 313 -13.21 -1.96 -17.28
CA VAL A 313 -12.74 -0.95 -16.33
C VAL A 313 -13.93 -0.23 -15.71
N GLU A 314 -13.87 0.01 -14.40
CA GLU A 314 -14.78 0.90 -13.66
C GLU A 314 -13.98 1.87 -12.77
N ASP A 315 -14.41 3.13 -12.74
CA ASP A 315 -13.75 4.20 -11.97
C ASP A 315 -14.28 4.26 -10.53
N THR A 316 -13.37 4.07 -9.57
CA THR A 316 -13.67 4.19 -8.14
C THR A 316 -13.74 5.63 -7.65
N GLN A 317 -13.19 6.60 -8.39
CA GLN A 317 -13.16 8.02 -8.02
C GLN A 317 -12.48 8.29 -6.66
N THR A 318 -11.68 7.34 -6.15
CA THR A 318 -11.20 7.34 -4.76
C THR A 318 -12.33 7.42 -3.72
N ASP A 319 -13.54 6.98 -4.09
CA ASP A 319 -14.75 7.06 -3.28
C ASP A 319 -15.36 5.67 -3.05
N PRO A 320 -15.65 5.29 -1.80
CA PRO A 320 -16.18 3.96 -1.51
C PRO A 320 -17.53 3.65 -2.18
N GLN A 321 -18.42 4.63 -2.33
CA GLN A 321 -19.74 4.39 -2.93
C GLN A 321 -19.64 4.21 -4.45
N ALA A 322 -18.79 5.01 -5.10
CA ALA A 322 -18.45 4.80 -6.51
C ALA A 322 -17.77 3.43 -6.71
N GLY A 323 -16.82 3.06 -5.86
CA GLY A 323 -16.19 1.74 -5.86
C GLY A 323 -17.17 0.58 -5.72
N ILE A 324 -18.10 0.65 -4.76
CA ILE A 324 -19.18 -0.34 -4.59
C ILE A 324 -20.07 -0.40 -5.84
N SER A 325 -20.41 0.74 -6.43
CA SER A 325 -21.22 0.79 -7.65
C SER A 325 -20.49 0.14 -8.84
N GLY A 326 -19.20 0.44 -9.02
CA GLY A 326 -18.35 -0.12 -10.07
C GLY A 326 -18.18 -1.64 -9.89
N ALA A 327 -17.85 -2.09 -8.69
CA ALA A 327 -17.77 -3.51 -8.34
C ALA A 327 -19.08 -4.24 -8.66
N ASN A 328 -20.23 -3.69 -8.24
CA ASN A 328 -21.53 -4.27 -8.59
C ASN A 328 -21.76 -4.32 -10.10
N ALA A 329 -21.30 -3.33 -10.87
CA ALA A 329 -21.41 -3.36 -12.33
C ALA A 329 -20.58 -4.49 -12.96
N LEU A 330 -19.39 -4.77 -12.42
CA LEU A 330 -18.55 -5.90 -12.81
C LEU A 330 -19.21 -7.24 -12.46
N VAL A 331 -19.64 -7.42 -11.21
CA VAL A 331 -20.32 -8.66 -10.76
C VAL A 331 -21.56 -8.93 -11.61
N ASN A 332 -22.41 -7.92 -11.83
CA ASN A 332 -23.61 -8.07 -12.65
C ASN A 332 -23.31 -8.37 -14.14
N ALA A 333 -22.11 -8.05 -14.61
CA ALA A 333 -21.62 -8.37 -15.95
C ALA A 333 -20.90 -9.74 -16.01
N GLY A 334 -20.88 -10.49 -14.91
CA GLY A 334 -20.33 -11.86 -14.84
C GLY A 334 -18.81 -11.91 -14.76
N PHE A 335 -18.19 -10.92 -14.11
CA PHE A 335 -16.77 -10.96 -13.78
C PHE A 335 -16.58 -11.60 -12.40
N GLY A 336 -15.86 -12.73 -12.35
CA GLY A 336 -15.56 -13.48 -11.14
C GLY A 336 -14.21 -13.12 -10.49
N ALA A 337 -13.41 -12.30 -11.17
CA ALA A 337 -12.12 -11.78 -10.70
C ALA A 337 -11.99 -10.30 -11.06
N VAL A 338 -11.32 -9.52 -10.22
CA VAL A 338 -11.15 -8.07 -10.34
C VAL A 338 -9.77 -7.65 -9.82
N VAL A 339 -8.99 -7.01 -10.68
CA VAL A 339 -7.79 -6.26 -10.26
C VAL A 339 -8.23 -4.94 -9.62
N GLY A 340 -7.84 -4.74 -8.36
CA GLY A 340 -8.24 -3.60 -7.52
C GLY A 340 -9.27 -3.99 -6.44
N PRO A 341 -9.82 -3.00 -5.69
CA PRO A 341 -9.54 -1.57 -5.74
C PRO A 341 -8.12 -1.14 -5.36
N ALA A 342 -7.71 0.05 -5.81
CA ALA A 342 -6.41 0.63 -5.47
C ALA A 342 -6.36 1.23 -4.03
N SER A 343 -7.31 2.10 -3.68
CA SER A 343 -7.38 2.74 -2.36
C SER A 343 -7.81 1.74 -1.29
N SER A 344 -7.12 1.69 -0.15
CA SER A 344 -7.46 0.77 0.94
C SER A 344 -8.86 0.98 1.50
N ASN A 345 -9.30 2.22 1.67
CA ASN A 345 -10.65 2.52 2.15
C ASN A 345 -11.73 2.01 1.18
N VAL A 346 -11.48 2.08 -0.13
CA VAL A 346 -12.38 1.54 -1.15
C VAL A 346 -12.31 0.00 -1.16
N ASN A 347 -11.11 -0.57 -1.08
CA ASN A 347 -10.89 -2.02 -1.09
C ASN A 347 -11.63 -2.70 0.06
N LEU A 348 -11.44 -2.24 1.31
CA LEU A 348 -12.10 -2.80 2.49
C LEU A 348 -13.63 -2.81 2.35
N GLN A 349 -14.22 -1.72 1.84
CA GLN A 349 -15.66 -1.61 1.69
C GLN A 349 -16.22 -2.43 0.52
N VAL A 350 -15.50 -2.49 -0.61
CA VAL A 350 -15.87 -3.31 -1.76
C VAL A 350 -15.73 -4.80 -1.45
N ALA A 351 -14.67 -5.18 -0.74
CA ALA A 351 -14.44 -6.54 -0.28
C ALA A 351 -15.62 -7.04 0.56
N ASP A 352 -15.93 -6.31 1.65
CA ASP A 352 -16.99 -6.67 2.60
C ASP A 352 -18.39 -6.66 1.97
N GLN A 353 -18.71 -5.65 1.15
CA GLN A 353 -20.08 -5.46 0.67
C GLN A 353 -20.37 -6.11 -0.68
N VAL A 354 -19.33 -6.42 -1.48
CA VAL A 354 -19.50 -6.89 -2.86
C VAL A 354 -18.70 -8.15 -3.13
N PHE A 355 -17.38 -8.16 -2.97
CA PHE A 355 -16.58 -9.30 -3.42
C PHE A 355 -16.85 -10.57 -2.60
N ILE A 356 -16.70 -10.50 -1.28
CA ILE A 356 -16.88 -11.64 -0.38
C ILE A 356 -18.32 -12.20 -0.47
N PRO A 357 -19.40 -11.38 -0.40
CA PRO A 357 -20.77 -11.89 -0.49
C PRO A 357 -21.15 -12.51 -1.84
N ASN A 358 -20.47 -12.13 -2.92
CA ASN A 358 -20.73 -12.63 -4.27
C ASN A 358 -19.69 -13.66 -4.74
N GLY A 359 -18.70 -14.00 -3.91
CA GLY A 359 -17.64 -14.94 -4.22
C GLY A 359 -16.76 -14.49 -5.39
N VAL A 360 -16.38 -13.22 -5.42
CA VAL A 360 -15.50 -12.63 -6.45
C VAL A 360 -14.10 -12.49 -5.89
N VAL A 361 -13.10 -12.90 -6.67
CA VAL A 361 -11.69 -12.70 -6.32
C VAL A 361 -11.31 -11.25 -6.56
N GLY A 362 -10.68 -10.62 -5.57
CA GLY A 362 -10.10 -9.29 -5.71
C GLY A 362 -8.60 -9.32 -5.44
N ILE A 363 -7.78 -8.91 -6.40
CA ILE A 363 -6.33 -8.72 -6.18
C ILE A 363 -6.02 -7.23 -6.25
N SER A 364 -5.83 -6.60 -5.09
CA SER A 364 -5.47 -5.19 -5.02
C SER A 364 -3.99 -4.97 -5.32
N PRO A 365 -3.62 -4.05 -6.23
CA PRO A 365 -2.22 -3.76 -6.49
C PRO A 365 -1.61 -2.70 -5.57
N SER A 366 -2.41 -2.01 -4.75
CA SER A 366 -1.95 -0.85 -3.97
C SER A 366 -2.65 -0.63 -2.62
N SER A 367 -3.50 -1.56 -2.18
CA SER A 367 -4.16 -1.46 -0.87
C SER A 367 -3.23 -1.97 0.24
N THR A 368 -2.48 -1.06 0.85
CA THR A 368 -1.43 -1.36 1.84
C THR A 368 -1.94 -1.50 3.28
N ASP A 369 -3.18 -1.07 3.56
CA ASP A 369 -3.73 -1.02 4.92
C ASP A 369 -3.67 -2.41 5.60
N PRO A 370 -3.21 -2.51 6.87
CA PRO A 370 -3.11 -3.77 7.59
C PRO A 370 -4.43 -4.52 7.73
N ALA A 371 -5.57 -3.81 7.82
CA ALA A 371 -6.88 -4.43 7.99
C ALA A 371 -7.29 -5.32 6.82
N VAL A 372 -6.63 -5.21 5.66
CA VAL A 372 -6.82 -6.13 4.52
C VAL A 372 -6.38 -7.55 4.89
N THR A 373 -5.27 -7.71 5.63
CA THR A 373 -4.76 -9.01 6.10
C THR A 373 -5.76 -9.71 7.01
N ASP A 374 -6.49 -8.92 7.82
CA ASP A 374 -7.37 -9.43 8.88
C ASP A 374 -8.83 -9.62 8.41
N LEU A 375 -9.11 -9.45 7.11
CA LEU A 375 -10.46 -9.66 6.57
C LEU A 375 -10.89 -11.13 6.72
N ASP A 376 -12.12 -11.36 7.20
CA ASP A 376 -12.78 -12.67 7.10
C ASP A 376 -13.32 -12.85 5.67
N ASP A 377 -12.40 -13.16 4.76
CA ASP A 377 -12.61 -13.03 3.32
C ASP A 377 -12.89 -14.36 2.62
N ASN A 378 -12.84 -15.48 3.33
CA ASN A 378 -12.90 -16.83 2.77
C ASN A 378 -11.90 -17.07 1.61
N GLY A 379 -10.74 -16.41 1.67
CA GLY A 379 -9.64 -16.47 0.71
C GLY A 379 -9.90 -15.76 -0.62
N TYR A 380 -10.89 -14.86 -0.70
CA TYR A 380 -11.22 -14.14 -1.94
C TYR A 380 -10.37 -12.89 -2.18
N ILE A 381 -9.71 -12.35 -1.15
CA ILE A 381 -8.99 -11.08 -1.23
C ILE A 381 -7.49 -11.35 -1.16
N PHE A 382 -6.76 -10.75 -2.10
CA PHE A 382 -5.31 -10.80 -2.18
C PHE A 382 -4.77 -9.40 -2.46
N ARG A 383 -3.47 -9.20 -2.24
CA ARG A 383 -2.79 -7.99 -2.71
C ARG A 383 -1.36 -8.24 -3.15
N THR A 384 -0.98 -7.62 -4.26
CA THR A 384 0.41 -7.60 -4.75
C THR A 384 1.22 -6.44 -4.17
N ALA A 385 0.54 -5.49 -3.49
CA ALA A 385 1.18 -4.52 -2.63
C ALA A 385 1.55 -5.12 -1.26
N PRO A 386 2.70 -4.73 -0.68
CA PRO A 386 3.03 -5.07 0.69
C PRO A 386 2.24 -4.25 1.72
N SER A 387 2.19 -4.74 2.96
CA SER A 387 1.42 -4.12 4.06
C SER A 387 2.15 -2.95 4.74
N ASP A 388 1.39 -1.94 5.15
CA ASP A 388 1.86 -0.82 6.01
C ASP A 388 2.39 -1.25 7.39
N LEU A 389 2.14 -2.50 7.80
CA LEU A 389 2.83 -3.11 8.94
C LEU A 389 4.35 -3.18 8.75
N LEU A 390 4.81 -3.18 7.50
CA LEU A 390 6.22 -3.14 7.15
C LEU A 390 6.70 -1.71 6.85
N GLN A 391 5.86 -0.90 6.20
CA GLN A 391 6.22 0.46 5.79
C GLN A 391 6.33 1.44 6.95
N GLY A 392 5.40 1.42 7.91
CA GLY A 392 5.44 2.32 9.07
C GLY A 392 6.77 2.21 9.84
N PRO A 393 7.23 1.01 10.20
CA PRO A 393 8.56 0.81 10.79
C PRO A 393 9.72 1.25 9.88
N ALA A 394 9.64 1.02 8.57
CA ALA A 394 10.66 1.48 7.63
C ALA A 394 10.75 3.02 7.57
N MET A 395 9.61 3.71 7.61
CA MET A 395 9.54 5.16 7.69
C MET A 395 10.09 5.69 9.01
N ALA A 396 9.81 5.01 10.12
CA ALA A 396 10.38 5.36 11.43
C ALA A 396 11.90 5.17 11.45
N ASP A 397 12.42 4.08 10.87
CA ASP A 397 13.86 3.85 10.69
C ASP A 397 14.53 4.93 9.82
N LEU A 398 13.85 5.36 8.76
CA LEU A 398 14.29 6.48 7.94
C LEU A 398 14.35 7.79 8.75
N ALA A 399 13.32 8.06 9.56
CA ALA A 399 13.21 9.27 10.36
C ALA A 399 14.34 9.39 11.40
N VAL A 400 14.60 8.33 12.18
CA VAL A 400 15.66 8.35 13.21
C VAL A 400 17.06 8.13 12.62
N GLY A 401 17.15 7.56 11.42
CA GLY A 401 18.42 7.24 10.77
C GLY A 401 19.20 8.48 10.34
N ASP A 402 20.50 8.30 10.06
CA ASP A 402 21.45 9.38 9.70
C ASP A 402 21.00 10.24 8.49
N THR A 403 20.04 9.77 7.70
CA THR A 403 19.47 10.51 6.56
C THR A 403 18.63 11.70 7.01
N VAL A 404 17.76 11.52 8.00
CA VAL A 404 16.87 12.56 8.56
C VAL A 404 17.37 12.99 9.94
N GLY A 405 17.58 12.04 10.85
CA GLY A 405 18.12 12.28 12.18
C GLY A 405 17.15 12.98 13.12
N ALA A 406 15.85 12.72 12.97
CA ALA A 406 14.80 13.34 13.78
C ALA A 406 14.72 12.73 15.18
N GLU A 407 14.69 13.59 16.20
CA GLU A 407 14.36 13.22 17.58
C GLU A 407 12.88 13.51 17.87
N SER A 408 12.27 14.48 17.17
CA SER A 408 10.83 14.74 17.21
C SER A 408 10.16 14.77 15.83
N SER A 409 8.88 14.37 15.78
CA SER A 409 8.09 14.36 14.55
C SER A 409 6.67 14.86 14.79
N GLY A 410 6.14 15.65 13.86
CA GLY A 410 4.69 15.82 13.71
C GLY A 410 4.11 14.83 12.70
N THR A 411 2.80 14.61 12.71
CA THR A 411 2.10 13.83 11.66
C THR A 411 0.94 14.61 11.06
N LEU A 412 0.86 14.61 9.73
CA LEU A 412 -0.31 15.00 8.95
C LEU A 412 -0.83 13.74 8.24
N TYR A 413 -2.10 13.37 8.42
CA TYR A 413 -2.61 12.15 7.82
C TYR A 413 -4.03 12.29 7.29
N LEU A 414 -4.31 11.61 6.18
CA LEU A 414 -5.65 11.56 5.59
C LEU A 414 -6.64 10.95 6.60
N ASN A 415 -7.82 11.56 6.75
CA ASN A 415 -8.85 11.09 7.67
C ASN A 415 -9.65 9.90 7.12
N ASP A 416 -8.96 8.80 6.82
CA ASP A 416 -9.54 7.53 6.41
C ASP A 416 -8.74 6.35 6.99
N ALA A 417 -9.12 5.11 6.64
CA ALA A 417 -8.48 3.91 7.18
C ALA A 417 -6.97 3.87 6.85
N TYR A 418 -6.60 4.16 5.59
CA TYR A 418 -5.22 4.18 5.13
C TYR A 418 -4.37 5.20 5.88
N GLY A 419 -4.84 6.45 5.94
CA GLY A 419 -4.11 7.52 6.63
C GLY A 419 -3.94 7.24 8.11
N GLN A 420 -4.97 6.72 8.78
CA GLN A 420 -4.92 6.40 10.21
C GLN A 420 -4.02 5.20 10.51
N SER A 421 -4.15 4.10 9.77
CA SER A 421 -3.43 2.86 10.08
C SER A 421 -1.92 3.00 9.84
N LEU A 422 -1.52 3.64 8.74
CA LEU A 422 -0.12 3.90 8.45
C LEU A 422 0.50 4.91 9.42
N GLU A 423 -0.26 5.94 9.80
CA GLU A 423 0.21 6.91 10.80
C GLU A 423 0.38 6.27 12.17
N GLU A 424 -0.56 5.44 12.62
CA GLU A 424 -0.42 4.69 13.86
C GLU A 424 0.78 3.73 13.82
N SER A 425 1.00 3.06 12.69
CA SER A 425 2.15 2.17 12.46
C SER A 425 3.49 2.93 12.59
N TYR A 426 3.60 4.10 11.96
CA TYR A 426 4.76 4.98 12.09
C TYR A 426 4.96 5.49 13.51
N VAL A 427 3.91 6.05 14.15
CA VAL A 427 3.99 6.62 15.50
C VAL A 427 4.50 5.59 16.50
N ASN A 428 3.91 4.40 16.51
CA ASN A 428 4.34 3.32 17.40
C ASN A 428 5.81 2.97 17.17
N ALA A 429 6.22 2.82 15.91
CA ALA A 429 7.59 2.46 15.56
C ALA A 429 8.61 3.57 15.87
N PHE A 430 8.23 4.84 15.72
CA PHE A 430 9.08 6.00 16.01
C PHE A 430 9.29 6.16 17.52
N GLU A 431 8.24 6.01 18.33
CA GLU A 431 8.33 6.04 19.79
C GLU A 431 9.13 4.85 20.35
N GLU A 432 9.03 3.67 19.75
CA GLU A 432 9.87 2.50 20.08
C GLU A 432 11.37 2.75 19.82
N ARG A 433 11.69 3.72 18.95
CA ARG A 433 13.05 4.15 18.61
C ARG A 433 13.48 5.41 19.38
N ASP A 434 12.85 5.66 20.52
CA ASP A 434 13.09 6.82 21.40
C ASP A 434 12.74 8.19 20.77
N GLY A 435 12.00 8.21 19.64
CA GLY A 435 11.46 9.43 19.05
C GLY A 435 10.23 9.97 19.79
N THR A 436 9.93 11.26 19.65
CA THR A 436 8.75 11.90 20.25
C THR A 436 7.79 12.44 19.20
N ILE A 437 6.49 12.17 19.33
CA ILE A 437 5.47 12.78 18.47
C ILE A 437 4.95 14.06 19.12
N ASP A 438 5.15 15.20 18.45
CA ASP A 438 4.76 16.51 18.96
C ASP A 438 3.26 16.77 18.76
N GLU A 439 2.77 16.58 17.53
CA GLU A 439 1.38 16.82 17.14
C GLU A 439 0.92 15.80 16.10
N ARG A 440 -0.35 15.37 16.20
CA ARG A 440 -1.00 14.41 15.28
C ARG A 440 -2.24 15.06 14.69
N VAL A 441 -2.21 15.35 13.39
CA VAL A 441 -3.24 16.18 12.74
C VAL A 441 -3.83 15.47 11.53
N SER A 442 -5.09 15.07 11.65
CA SER A 442 -5.86 14.53 10.52
C SER A 442 -6.27 15.64 9.53
N PHE A 443 -6.42 15.31 8.25
CA PHE A 443 -6.99 16.20 7.25
C PHE A 443 -8.02 15.51 6.34
N GLU A 444 -8.97 16.30 5.86
CA GLU A 444 -9.94 15.85 4.85
C GLU A 444 -9.36 16.03 3.44
N PRO A 445 -9.69 15.16 2.48
CA PRO A 445 -9.22 15.33 1.11
C PRO A 445 -9.87 16.53 0.42
N ASN A 446 -9.30 16.96 -0.70
CA ASN A 446 -9.88 17.96 -1.62
C ASN A 446 -10.23 19.32 -0.97
N GLN A 447 -9.45 19.77 0.01
CA GLN A 447 -9.63 21.09 0.61
C GLN A 447 -8.96 22.17 -0.23
N ALA A 448 -9.51 23.39 -0.18
CA ALA A 448 -8.92 24.54 -0.87
C ALA A 448 -7.61 25.03 -0.22
N THR A 449 -7.37 24.65 1.03
CA THR A 449 -6.17 24.97 1.80
C THR A 449 -6.05 24.02 3.01
N TYR A 450 -4.81 23.79 3.42
CA TYR A 450 -4.35 23.02 4.57
C TYR A 450 -3.50 23.87 5.54
N THR A 451 -3.53 25.20 5.43
CA THR A 451 -2.78 26.12 6.31
C THR A 451 -3.00 25.84 7.80
N SER A 452 -4.24 25.53 8.22
CA SER A 452 -4.52 25.23 9.63
C SER A 452 -3.85 23.94 10.11
N GLN A 453 -3.73 22.94 9.24
CA GLN A 453 -3.08 21.67 9.54
C GLN A 453 -1.58 21.89 9.70
N TRP A 454 -0.98 22.66 8.78
CA TRP A 454 0.43 23.04 8.87
C TRP A 454 0.75 23.90 10.09
N SER A 455 -0.08 24.90 10.39
CA SER A 455 0.05 25.72 11.61
C SER A 455 -0.02 24.85 12.87
N SER A 456 -0.95 23.89 12.93
CA SER A 456 -1.07 22.99 14.07
C SER A 456 0.15 22.07 14.21
N VAL A 457 0.55 21.36 13.15
CA VAL A 457 1.65 20.38 13.23
C VAL A 457 3.03 21.03 13.45
N LEU A 458 3.18 22.30 13.06
CA LEU A 458 4.42 23.07 13.25
C LEU A 458 4.42 23.91 14.52
N ASN A 459 3.39 23.81 15.37
CA ASN A 459 3.24 24.59 16.60
C ASN A 459 3.26 26.13 16.40
N GLN A 460 2.70 26.63 15.29
CA GLN A 460 2.80 28.05 14.85
C GLN A 460 1.48 28.80 14.76
#